data_AF-A0A662PP15-F1
#
_entry.id   AF-A0A662PP15-F1
#
_cell.length_a   1.000
_cell.length_b   1.000
_cell.length_c   1.000
_cell.angle_alpha   90.00
_cell.angle_beta   90.00
_cell.angle_gamma   90.00
#
_symmetry.space_group_name_H-M   'P 1'
#
loop_
_entity.id
_entity.type
_entity.pdbx_description
1 polymer ?
#
loop_
_entity_poly.entity_id
_entity_poly.type
_entity_poly.pdbx_seq_one_letter_code
_entity_poly.pdbx_strand_id
1 'polypeptide(L)'
;MRLKLGKLERKLLEEIVFKKLGEKRRDVIVGPRFGEDGSVIKTWSGDMVIAAMDPITGSGSMLGWLAVNVNANDVAVMGGEPR
;
A
#
# COMPACT_ATOMS: atom_id res chain seq x y z
N MET A 1 2.91 18.48 -19.28
CA MET A 1 1.87 17.43 -19.26
C MET A 1 0.66 17.98 -18.50
N ARG A 2 -0.57 17.80 -18.99
CA ARG A 2 -1.78 18.21 -18.26
C ARG A 2 -2.36 16.98 -17.57
N LEU A 3 -2.33 16.94 -16.24
CA LEU A 3 -2.91 15.86 -15.44
C LEU A 3 -4.41 16.09 -15.25
N LYS A 4 -5.19 15.00 -15.20
CA LYS A 4 -6.61 15.04 -14.81
C LYS A 4 -6.72 15.11 -13.29
N LEU A 5 -7.83 15.64 -12.79
CA LEU A 5 -8.15 15.60 -11.37
C LEU A 5 -8.38 14.16 -10.90
N GLY A 6 -7.96 13.86 -9.67
CA GLY A 6 -8.12 12.54 -9.04
C GLY A 6 -6.85 11.71 -9.03
N LYS A 7 -7.00 10.38 -9.07
CA LYS A 7 -5.89 9.42 -9.03
C LYS A 7 -5.02 9.51 -10.29
N LEU A 8 -3.73 9.23 -10.12
CA LEU A 8 -2.77 9.15 -11.22
C LEU A 8 -3.14 8.02 -12.19
N GLU A 9 -3.05 8.26 -13.49
CA GLU A 9 -3.25 7.20 -14.49
C GLU A 9 -2.17 6.12 -14.34
N ARG A 10 -2.55 4.84 -14.49
CA ARG A 10 -1.67 3.68 -14.28
C ARG A 10 -0.32 3.81 -14.99
N LYS A 11 -0.33 4.21 -16.27
CA LYS A 11 0.89 4.36 -17.07
C LYS A 11 1.89 5.32 -16.43
N LEU A 12 1.41 6.41 -15.85
CA LEU A 12 2.25 7.39 -15.18
C LEU A 12 2.77 6.89 -13.84
N LEU A 13 1.96 6.13 -13.09
CA LEU A 13 2.41 5.48 -11.86
C LEU A 13 3.59 4.53 -12.15
N GLU A 14 3.46 3.73 -13.21
CA GLU A 14 4.51 2.81 -13.65
C GLU A 14 5.78 3.56 -14.11
N GLU A 15 5.63 4.62 -14.90
CA GLU A 15 6.76 5.37 -15.45
C GLU A 15 7.50 6.24 -14.43
N ILE A 16 6.78 6.82 -13.46
CA ILE A 16 7.32 7.82 -12.54
C ILE A 16 7.72 7.20 -11.20
N VAL A 17 6.87 6.33 -10.65
CA VAL A 17 7.02 5.79 -9.29
C VAL A 17 7.66 4.41 -9.32
N PHE A 18 7.07 3.45 -10.04
CA PHE A 18 7.53 2.05 -9.97
C PHE A 18 8.93 1.84 -10.56
N LYS A 19 9.42 2.75 -11.41
CA LYS A 19 10.81 2.76 -11.88
C LYS A 19 11.83 3.28 -10.86
N LYS A 20 11.38 3.82 -9.72
CA LYS A 20 12.22 4.48 -8.70
C LYS A 20 12.08 3.89 -7.30
N LEU A 21 11.78 2.59 -7.22
CA LEU A 21 11.54 1.89 -5.95
C LEU A 21 12.82 1.48 -5.20
N GLY A 22 13.99 1.78 -5.76
CA GLY A 22 15.29 1.39 -5.18
C GLY A 22 15.62 -0.08 -5.42
N GLU A 23 16.26 -0.70 -4.43
CA GLU A 23 16.78 -2.07 -4.53
C GLU A 23 15.68 -3.13 -4.44
N LYS A 24 15.80 -4.20 -5.24
CA LYS A 24 14.86 -5.30 -5.20
C LYS A 24 15.24 -6.26 -4.07
N ARG A 25 14.39 -6.36 -3.07
CA ARG A 25 14.61 -7.30 -1.97
C ARG A 25 13.87 -8.62 -2.21
N ARG A 26 14.58 -9.73 -2.00
CA ARG A 26 14.04 -11.09 -2.20
C ARG A 26 13.02 -11.52 -1.15
N ASP A 27 13.02 -10.85 0.00
CA ASP A 27 12.08 -11.08 1.09
C ASP A 27 10.74 -10.35 0.89
N VAL A 28 10.63 -9.46 -0.09
CA VAL A 28 9.36 -8.84 -0.50
C VAL A 28 8.69 -9.74 -1.54
N ILE A 29 7.68 -10.49 -1.11
CA ILE A 29 6.95 -11.47 -1.93
C ILE A 29 5.91 -10.76 -2.82
N VAL A 30 5.21 -9.78 -2.25
CA VAL A 30 4.33 -8.87 -2.97
C VAL A 30 4.89 -7.47 -2.80
N GLY A 31 5.48 -6.94 -3.88
CA GLY A 31 5.95 -5.56 -3.95
C GLY A 31 4.94 -4.62 -4.61
N PRO A 32 5.27 -3.33 -4.74
CA PRO A 32 4.39 -2.33 -5.33
C PRO A 32 3.96 -2.69 -6.75
N ARG A 33 2.66 -2.81 -6.98
CA ARG A 33 2.04 -3.03 -8.30
C ARG A 33 0.65 -2.41 -8.33
N PHE A 34 0.14 -2.15 -9.54
CA PHE A 34 -1.18 -1.56 -9.69
C PHE A 34 -2.26 -2.54 -9.25
N GLY A 35 -3.15 -2.11 -8.35
CA GLY A 35 -4.28 -2.90 -7.87
C GLY A 35 -4.03 -3.72 -6.60
N GLU A 36 -2.91 -3.50 -5.90
CA GLU A 36 -2.71 -4.06 -4.55
C GLU A 36 -2.94 -3.02 -3.47
N ASP A 37 -3.42 -3.49 -2.34
CA ASP A 37 -3.69 -2.68 -1.15
C ASP A 37 -2.55 -2.79 -0.10
N GLY A 38 -1.55 -3.64 -0.32
CA GLY A 38 -0.42 -3.77 0.59
C GLY A 38 0.77 -4.52 0.01
N SER A 39 1.80 -4.70 0.84
CA SER A 39 2.98 -5.52 0.55
C SER A 39 3.03 -6.74 1.45
N VAL A 40 3.57 -7.85 0.94
CA VAL A 40 3.81 -9.08 1.70
C VAL A 40 5.30 -9.30 1.83
N ILE A 41 5.80 -9.41 3.06
CA ILE A 41 7.21 -9.54 3.40
C ILE A 41 7.40 -10.84 4.17
N LYS A 42 8.31 -11.69 3.71
CA LYS A 42 8.73 -12.90 4.41
C LYS A 42 9.81 -12.56 5.44
N THR A 43 9.56 -12.83 6.71
CA THR A 43 10.53 -12.63 7.78
C THR A 43 11.62 -13.71 7.74
N TRP A 44 12.70 -13.48 8.51
CA TRP A 44 13.76 -14.48 8.70
C TRP A 44 13.27 -15.75 9.41
N SER A 45 12.22 -15.65 10.26
CA SER A 45 11.58 -16.79 10.92
C SER A 45 10.72 -17.63 9.97
N GLY A 46 10.42 -17.11 8.78
CA GLY A 46 9.56 -17.75 7.77
C GLY A 46 8.10 -17.29 7.79
N ASP A 47 7.74 -16.41 8.75
CA ASP A 47 6.42 -15.79 8.82
C ASP A 47 6.19 -14.81 7.66
N MET A 48 4.93 -14.57 7.32
CA MET A 48 4.53 -13.56 6.35
C MET A 48 3.92 -12.37 7.08
N VAL A 49 4.46 -11.18 6.81
CA VAL A 49 3.94 -9.92 7.32
C VAL A 49 3.30 -9.17 6.17
N ILE A 50 2.06 -8.72 6.36
CA ILE A 50 1.37 -7.79 5.46
C ILE A 50 1.55 -6.39 6.01
N ALA A 51 2.01 -5.48 5.17
CA ALA A 51 2.15 -4.06 5.50
C ALA A 51 1.33 -3.23 4.52
N ALA A 52 0.41 -2.44 5.06
CA ALA A 52 -0.38 -1.45 4.34
C ALA A 52 -0.13 -0.06 4.94
N MET A 53 -0.31 0.99 4.13
CA MET A 53 -0.18 2.37 4.57
C MET A 53 -1.04 3.26 3.69
N ASP A 54 -1.99 3.94 4.33
CA ASP A 54 -2.88 4.90 3.67
C ASP A 54 -3.06 6.14 4.56
N PRO A 55 -2.70 7.34 4.06
CA PRO A 55 -2.83 8.57 4.81
C PRO A 55 -4.29 9.06 4.81
N ILE A 56 -4.83 9.34 5.99
CA ILE A 56 -6.16 9.96 6.12
C ILE A 56 -6.02 11.47 6.08
N THR A 57 -6.59 12.09 5.05
CA THR A 57 -6.62 13.54 4.86
C THR A 57 -8.06 14.03 4.66
N GLY A 58 -8.34 15.27 5.04
CA GLY A 58 -9.64 15.90 4.76
C GLY A 58 -10.82 15.44 5.62
N SER A 59 -10.61 14.59 6.64
CA SER A 59 -11.69 14.22 7.55
C SER A 59 -11.97 15.31 8.59
N GLY A 60 -13.25 15.69 8.74
CA GLY A 60 -13.69 16.65 9.76
C GLY A 60 -13.95 16.02 11.14
N SER A 61 -14.01 14.70 11.23
CA SER A 61 -14.23 13.95 12.47
C SER A 61 -13.65 12.53 12.37
N MET A 62 -13.62 11.79 13.49
CA MET A 62 -13.22 10.37 13.53
C MET A 62 -11.82 10.05 12.98
N LEU A 63 -10.88 11.01 12.97
CA LEU A 63 -9.57 10.83 12.36
C LEU A 63 -8.83 9.59 12.89
N GLY A 64 -8.85 9.37 14.21
CA GLY A 64 -8.23 8.18 14.81
C GLY A 64 -8.90 6.87 14.41
N TRP A 65 -10.24 6.85 14.33
CA TRP A 65 -10.97 5.66 13.89
C TRP A 65 -10.67 5.32 12.43
N LEU A 66 -10.65 6.33 11.54
CA LEU A 66 -10.32 6.14 10.13
C LEU A 66 -8.86 5.71 9.95
N ALA A 67 -7.93 6.34 10.66
CA ALA A 67 -6.52 6.00 10.57
C ALA A 67 -6.26 4.51 10.88
N VAL A 68 -6.99 3.96 11.86
CA VAL A 68 -6.90 2.54 12.21
C VAL A 68 -7.65 1.67 11.20
N ASN A 69 -8.94 1.94 10.98
CA ASN A 69 -9.81 1.00 10.27
C ASN A 69 -9.57 0.96 8.76
N VAL A 70 -9.12 2.06 8.14
CA VAL A 70 -8.77 2.07 6.71
C VAL A 70 -7.54 1.20 6.47
N ASN A 71 -6.45 1.44 7.21
CA ASN A 71 -5.23 0.63 7.10
C ASN A 71 -5.47 -0.85 7.47
N ALA A 72 -6.32 -1.11 8.47
CA ALA A 72 -6.70 -2.48 8.83
C ALA A 72 -7.52 -3.16 7.72
N ASN A 73 -8.35 -2.43 6.98
CA ASN A 73 -9.11 -2.98 5.85
C ASN A 73 -8.18 -3.47 4.75
N ASP A 74 -7.16 -2.70 4.39
CA ASP A 74 -6.16 -3.07 3.38
C ASP A 74 -5.42 -4.37 3.73
N VAL A 75 -5.07 -4.55 5.01
CA VAL A 75 -4.49 -5.81 5.50
C VAL A 75 -5.49 -6.97 5.39
N ALA A 76 -6.76 -6.72 5.73
CA ALA A 76 -7.81 -7.74 5.72
C ALA A 76 -8.14 -8.23 4.30
N VAL A 77 -8.22 -7.32 3.31
CA VAL A 77 -8.49 -7.71 1.90
C VAL A 77 -7.33 -8.46 1.25
N MET A 78 -6.12 -8.30 1.79
CA MET A 78 -4.94 -9.09 1.43
C MET A 78 -4.92 -10.48 2.12
N GLY A 79 -5.94 -10.80 2.92
CA GLY A 79 -6.10 -12.09 3.61
C GLY A 79 -5.39 -12.18 4.97
N GLY A 80 -4.87 -11.06 5.51
CA GLY A 80 -4.24 -11.01 6.82
C GLY A 80 -5.24 -10.64 7.92
N GLU A 81 -4.95 -11.06 9.15
CA GLU A 81 -5.59 -10.51 10.34
C GLU A 81 -4.84 -9.24 10.76
N PRO A 82 -5.48 -8.06 10.82
CA PRO A 82 -4.85 -6.85 11.32
C PRO A 82 -4.43 -7.01 12.79
N ARG A 83 -3.23 -6.56 13.15
CA ARG A 83 -2.63 -6.69 14.49
C ARG A 83 -2.03 -5.39 14.99
#